data_AF-F0UQP4-F1
#
_entry.id   AF-F0UQP4-F1
#
_cell.length_a   1.000
_cell.length_b   1.000
_cell.length_c   1.000
_cell.angle_alpha   90.00
_cell.angle_beta   90.00
_cell.angle_gamma   90.00
#
_symmetry.space_group_name_H-M   'P 1'
#
loop_
_entity.id
_entity.type
_entity.pdbx_description
1 polymer ?
#
loop_
_entity_poly.entity_id
_entity_poly.type
_entity_poly.pdbx_seq_one_letter_code
_entity_poly.pdbx_strand_id
1 'polypeptide(L)' 'MAFSWKSAGLTYNRYLAVSARAVRRSLKEAPRAQAERRGEMDLKFSQWQVSCFTYKGSD' A
#
# COMPACT_ATOMS: atom_id res chain seq x y z
N MET A 1 -4.63 25.60 -0.99
CA MET A 1 -5.54 24.44 -1.15
C MET A 1 -4.93 23.23 -0.44
N ALA A 2 -5.33 22.93 0.79
CA ALA A 2 -4.86 21.74 1.50
C ALA A 2 -5.83 20.58 1.23
N PHE A 3 -5.37 19.56 0.53
CA PHE A 3 -6.16 18.34 0.33
C PHE A 3 -6.13 17.49 1.60
N SER A 4 -7.29 17.10 2.08
CA SER A 4 -7.49 16.36 3.33
C SER A 4 -6.73 15.02 3.38
N TRP A 5 -6.47 14.39 2.22
CA TRP A 5 -5.68 13.16 2.15
C TRP A 5 -4.18 13.41 2.31
N LYS A 6 -3.69 14.58 1.87
CA LYS A 6 -2.28 14.95 1.99
C LYS A 6 -1.93 15.34 3.43
N SER A 7 -2.87 15.96 4.16
CA SER A 7 -2.72 16.21 5.59
C SER A 7 -2.82 14.95 6.44
N ALA A 8 -3.55 13.93 5.98
CA ALA A 8 -3.63 12.62 6.64
C ALA A 8 -2.37 11.74 6.45
N GLY A 9 -1.31 12.26 5.81
CA GLY A 9 -0.07 11.50 5.55
C GLY A 9 -0.22 10.38 4.52
N LEU A 10 -1.33 10.35 3.78
CA LEU A 10 -1.56 9.34 2.74
C LEU A 10 -0.80 9.73 1.48
N THR A 11 -0.08 8.77 0.91
CA THR A 11 0.45 8.90 -0.44
C THR A 11 -0.69 8.86 -1.45
N TYR A 12 -0.50 9.47 -2.63
CA TYR A 12 -1.51 9.51 -3.68
C TYR A 12 -1.99 8.10 -4.09
N ASN A 13 -1.07 7.14 -4.19
CA ASN A 13 -1.38 5.75 -4.48
C ASN A 13 -2.28 5.12 -3.42
N ARG A 14 -2.09 5.47 -2.15
CA ARG A 14 -2.91 4.97 -1.05
C ARG A 14 -4.32 5.54 -1.11
N TYR A 15 -4.46 6.83 -1.43
CA TYR A 15 -5.75 7.48 -1.64
C TYR A 15 -6.56 6.79 -2.75
N LEU A 16 -5.96 6.60 -3.94
CA LEU A 16 -6.63 5.93 -5.06
C LEU A 16 -7.03 4.48 -4.72
N ALA A 17 -6.18 3.74 -4.02
CA ALA A 17 -6.49 2.36 -3.63
C ALA A 17 -7.70 2.26 -2.69
N VAL A 18 -7.81 3.18 -1.72
CA VAL A 18 -8.94 3.25 -0.78
C VAL A 18 -10.23 3.64 -1.50
N SER A 19 -10.20 4.69 -2.31
CA SER A 19 -11.35 5.14 -3.09
C SER A 19 -11.84 4.05 -4.05
N ALA A 20 -10.94 3.36 -4.74
CA ALA A 20 -11.29 2.24 -5.61
C ALA A 20 -11.91 1.06 -4.85
N ARG A 21 -11.48 0.79 -3.61
CA ARG A 21 -12.10 -0.25 -2.76
C ARG A 21 -13.53 0.12 -2.37
N ALA A 22 -13.77 1.38 -2.01
CA ALA A 22 -15.12 1.86 -1.67
C ALA A 22 -16.07 1.70 -2.87
N VAL A 23 -15.63 2.08 -4.08
CA VAL A 23 -16.43 1.94 -5.31
C VAL A 23 -16.75 0.47 -5.59
N ARG A 24 -15.79 -0.46 -5.45
CA ARG A 24 -16.06 -1.89 -5.71
C ARG A 24 -17.14 -2.49 -4.79
N ARG A 25 -17.22 -2.00 -3.54
CA ARG A 25 -18.26 -2.42 -2.58
C ARG A 25 -19.64 -1.83 -2.88
N SER A 26 -19.71 -0.72 -3.62
CA SER A 26 -20.97 -0.10 -4.01
C SER A 26 -21.55 -0.65 -5.33
N LEU A 27 -20.87 -1.58 -6.01
CA LEU A 27 -21.39 -2.22 -7.23
C LEU A 27 -22.38 -3.36 -6.92
N LYS A 28 -23.30 -3.61 -7.86
CA LYS A 28 -24.24 -4.75 -7.85
C LYS A 28 -23.49 -6.09 -7.87
N GLU A 29 -24.13 -7.16 -7.41
CA GLU A 29 -23.49 -8.47 -7.18
C GLU A 29 -22.83 -9.09 -8.43
N ALA A 30 -23.43 -8.93 -9.61
CA ALA A 30 -22.91 -9.52 -10.85
C ALA A 30 -21.46 -9.08 -11.20
N PRO A 31 -21.12 -7.77 -11.22
CA PRO A 31 -19.73 -7.33 -11.38
C PRO A 31 -18.89 -7.40 -10.09
N ARG A 32 -19.50 -7.60 -8.92
CA ARG A 32 -18.80 -7.54 -7.62
C ARG A 32 -17.77 -8.65 -7.47
N ALA A 33 -18.12 -9.88 -7.85
CA ALA A 33 -17.22 -11.03 -7.73
C ALA A 33 -15.89 -10.86 -8.51
N GLN A 34 -15.95 -10.25 -9.69
CA GLN A 34 -14.75 -10.02 -10.50
C GLN A 34 -13.93 -8.81 -10.00
N ALA A 35 -14.60 -7.83 -9.39
CA ALA A 35 -13.98 -6.65 -8.81
C ALA A 35 -13.29 -6.92 -7.47
N GLU A 36 -13.87 -7.77 -6.61
CA GLU A 36 -13.33 -8.12 -5.30
C GLU A 36 -11.98 -8.86 -5.40
N ARG A 37 -11.84 -9.77 -6.38
CA ARG A 37 -10.58 -10.49 -6.63
C ARG A 37 -9.38 -9.58 -6.95
N ARG A 38 -9.62 -8.35 -7.41
CA ARG A 38 -8.55 -7.36 -7.69
C ARG A 38 -8.10 -6.59 -6.45
N GLY A 39 -8.86 -6.69 -5.34
CA GLY A 39 -8.59 -5.98 -4.09
C GLY A 39 -7.73 -6.75 -3.11
N GLU A 40 -7.56 -8.06 -3.32
CA GLU A 40 -6.69 -8.93 -2.52
C GLU A 40 -5.24 -8.79 -3.01
N MET A 41 -4.37 -8.33 -2.12
CA MET A 41 -2.93 -8.23 -2.35
C MET A 41 -2.22 -8.59 -1.05
N ASP A 42 -1.79 -9.84 -0.94
CA ASP A 42 -0.98 -10.32 0.17
C ASP A 42 0.51 -10.18 -0.16
N LEU A 43 1.01 -8.93 -0.07
CA LEU A 43 2.44 -8.68 -0.16
C LEU A 43 3.03 -8.57 1.26
N LYS A 44 3.97 -9.46 1.55
CA LYS A 44 4.85 -9.35 2.73
C LYS A 44 6.12 -8.60 2.31
N PHE A 45 6.41 -7.50 2.99
CA PHE A 45 7.63 -6.72 2.77
C PHE A 45 8.60 -6.93 3.94
N SER A 46 9.85 -7.27 3.62
CA SER A 46 10.94 -7.36 4.59
C SER A 46 12.02 -6.35 4.21
N GLN A 47 12.24 -5.35 5.06
CA GLN A 47 13.36 -4.44 4.89
C GLN A 47 14.66 -5.16 5.21
N TRP A 48 15.61 -5.18 4.28
CA TRP A 48 16.96 -5.64 4.54
C TRP A 48 17.78 -4.49 5.09
N GLN A 49 18.29 -4.64 6.32
CA GLN A 49 19.26 -3.72 6.88
C GLN A 49 20.66 -4.25 6.58
N VAL A 50 21.44 -3.49 5.81
CA VAL A 50 22.85 -3.82 5.58
C VAL A 50 23.62 -3.44 6.83
N SER A 51 23.83 -4.39 7.73
CA SER A 51 24.84 -4.23 8.78
C SER A 51 26.21 -4.33 8.13
N CYS A 52 26.81 -3.19 7.82
CA CYS A 52 28.23 -3.09 7.52
C CYS A 52 28.98 -3.62 8.75
N PHE A 53 29.44 -4.88 8.67
CA PHE A 53 30.37 -5.44 9.62
C PHE A 53 31.66 -4.64 9.46
N THR A 54 31.87 -3.67 10.34
CA THR A 54 33.10 -2.89 10.39
C THR A 54 34.25 -3.88 10.61
N TYR A 55 35.08 -4.09 9.58
CA TYR A 55 36.38 -4.73 9.77
C TYR A 55 37.20 -3.82 10.67
N LYS A 56 37.19 -4.11 11.97
CA LYS A 56 38.07 -3.47 12.95
C LYS A 56 39.50 -3.86 12.57
N GLY A 57 40.35 -2.84 12.38
CA GLY A 57 41.78 -3.01 12.11
C GLY A 57 42.41 -3.98 13.12
N SER A 58 43.19 -4.92 12.58
CA SER A 58 44.24 -5.63 13.29
C SER A 58 45.52 -4.86 13.01
N ASP A 59 46.12 -4.35 14.07
CA ASP A 59 47.57 -4.16 14.14
C ASP A 59 48.31 -5.46 13.74
#